data_AF-A0A8T2QU33-F1
#
_entry.id   AF-A0A8T2QU33-F1
#
_cell.length_a   1.000
_cell.length_b   1.000
_cell.length_c   1.000
_cell.angle_alpha   90.00
_cell.angle_beta   90.00
_cell.angle_gamma   90.00
#
_symmetry.space_group_name_H-M   'P 1'
#
loop_
_entity.id
_entity.type
_entity.pdbx_description
1 polymer ?
#
loop_
_entity_poly.entity_id
_entity_poly.type
_entity_poly.pdbx_seq_one_letter_code
_entity_poly.pdbx_strand_id
1 'polypeptide(L)'
;MCDGTNSFWCENGICNEIIQGENYTCTCNEGFAGEHCELEGIPCGDSFCYHSGQCVEAEGLCDCPAAWRGSPDCSSPSNNSPTPIVDSEPVKVAPKRNSSLNTPAVLMGIFVAVAVSVGLICLVRSLRKRSAATTEFHKLQQVQMRGFIEEDEEAFSRAPLSKAEIA
;
A
#
# COMPACT_ATOMS: atom_id res chain seq x y z
N MET A 1 32.41 -15.78 -9.47
CA MET A 1 32.35 -16.95 -10.37
C MET A 1 33.00 -18.13 -9.68
N CYS A 2 32.32 -19.26 -9.58
CA CYS A 2 32.87 -20.45 -8.92
C CYS A 2 33.88 -21.11 -9.87
N ASP A 3 35.18 -21.09 -9.52
CA ASP A 3 36.29 -21.59 -10.37
C ASP A 3 36.37 -23.13 -10.47
N GLY A 4 35.24 -23.83 -10.56
CA GLY A 4 35.18 -25.29 -10.75
C GLY A 4 35.73 -26.16 -9.59
N THR A 5 36.43 -25.57 -8.62
CA THR A 5 36.87 -26.20 -7.36
C THR A 5 35.97 -25.83 -6.18
N ASN A 6 34.93 -25.01 -6.43
CA ASN A 6 33.94 -24.53 -5.46
C ASN A 6 34.48 -23.83 -4.19
N SER A 7 35.78 -23.53 -4.12
CA SER A 7 36.42 -23.17 -2.84
C SER A 7 37.11 -21.80 -2.81
N PHE A 8 37.28 -21.10 -3.92
CA PHE A 8 38.11 -19.87 -3.90
C PHE A 8 37.42 -18.64 -3.27
N TRP A 9 36.09 -18.63 -3.15
CA TRP A 9 35.33 -17.48 -2.60
C TRP A 9 34.36 -17.82 -1.48
N CYS A 10 34.05 -19.11 -1.27
CA CYS A 10 33.24 -19.58 -0.16
C CYS A 10 34.16 -20.45 0.71
N GLU A 11 34.58 -19.93 1.86
CA GLU A 11 35.59 -20.59 2.70
C GLU A 11 35.03 -21.87 3.33
N ASN A 12 33.83 -21.77 3.92
CA ASN A 12 33.13 -22.88 4.56
C ASN A 12 31.73 -23.09 3.97
N GLY A 13 31.63 -23.18 2.64
CA GLY A 13 30.34 -23.33 1.98
C GLY A 13 30.42 -23.83 0.55
N ILE A 14 29.24 -23.98 -0.04
CA ILE A 14 29.06 -24.39 -1.44
C ILE A 14 28.87 -23.14 -2.29
N CYS A 15 29.71 -22.98 -3.31
CA CYS A 15 29.59 -21.90 -4.27
C CYS A 15 28.52 -22.23 -5.32
N ASN A 16 27.52 -21.35 -5.48
CA ASN A 16 26.48 -21.48 -6.49
C ASN A 16 26.57 -20.33 -7.49
N GLU A 17 26.72 -20.62 -8.78
CA GLU A 17 26.69 -19.60 -9.83
C GLU A 17 25.26 -19.23 -10.22
N ILE A 18 25.02 -17.94 -10.50
CA ILE A 18 23.67 -17.42 -10.80
C ILE A 18 23.50 -17.12 -12.29
N ILE A 19 24.42 -16.38 -12.91
CA ILE A 19 24.32 -15.97 -14.33
C ILE A 19 25.62 -16.32 -15.04
N GLN A 20 25.72 -17.50 -15.66
CA GLN A 20 26.86 -17.90 -16.55
C GLN A 20 28.26 -17.48 -16.06
N GLY A 21 28.49 -17.53 -14.75
CA GLY A 21 29.71 -16.98 -14.16
C GLY A 21 29.83 -15.45 -14.29
N GLU A 22 28.83 -14.67 -13.91
CA GLU A 22 28.93 -13.21 -13.67
C GLU A 22 28.63 -12.89 -12.20
N ASN A 23 27.80 -13.71 -11.56
CA ASN A 23 27.43 -13.60 -10.16
C ASN A 23 27.40 -14.99 -9.51
N TYR A 24 27.67 -15.04 -8.21
CA TYR A 24 27.64 -16.24 -7.40
C TYR A 24 27.04 -15.94 -6.01
N THR A 25 26.63 -16.99 -5.32
CA THR A 25 26.21 -16.94 -3.92
C THR A 25 26.78 -18.14 -3.17
N CYS A 26 27.20 -17.92 -1.92
CA CYS A 26 27.68 -18.98 -1.05
C CYS A 26 26.53 -19.53 -0.20
N THR A 27 26.35 -20.85 -0.22
CA THR A 27 25.54 -21.55 0.77
C THR A 27 26.45 -22.06 1.86
N CYS A 28 26.40 -21.43 3.03
CA CYS A 28 27.28 -21.76 4.14
C CYS A 28 26.93 -23.10 4.79
N ASN A 29 27.97 -23.80 5.23
CA ASN A 29 27.83 -24.98 6.07
C ASN A 29 27.28 -24.57 7.44
N GLU A 30 26.76 -25.56 8.17
CA GLU A 30 26.24 -25.35 9.52
C GLU A 30 27.29 -24.72 10.44
N GLY A 31 26.90 -23.70 11.20
CA GLY A 31 27.80 -22.93 12.07
C GLY A 31 28.61 -21.85 11.37
N PHE A 32 28.47 -21.67 10.04
CA PHE A 32 29.14 -20.60 9.30
C PHE A 32 28.16 -19.59 8.72
N ALA A 33 28.56 -18.34 8.66
CA ALA A 33 27.79 -17.23 8.09
C ALA A 33 28.71 -16.22 7.38
N GLY A 34 28.13 -15.15 6.85
CA GLY A 34 28.84 -14.14 6.08
C GLY A 34 28.58 -14.29 4.58
N GLU A 35 29.11 -13.34 3.80
CA GLU A 35 28.95 -13.35 2.34
C GLU A 35 29.72 -14.52 1.71
N HIS A 36 30.86 -14.86 2.32
CA HIS A 36 31.80 -15.87 1.86
C HIS A 36 31.94 -17.03 2.84
N CYS A 37 31.03 -17.16 3.81
CA CYS A 37 31.08 -18.18 4.86
C CYS A 37 32.39 -18.12 5.68
N GLU A 38 32.92 -16.91 5.84
CA GLU A 38 34.14 -16.60 6.59
C GLU A 38 33.90 -16.50 8.10
N LEU A 39 32.64 -16.37 8.51
CA LEU A 39 32.28 -16.13 9.89
C LEU A 39 31.90 -17.43 10.58
N GLU A 40 32.78 -17.90 11.46
CA GLU A 40 32.52 -19.03 12.34
C GLU A 40 31.66 -18.61 13.55
N GLY A 41 30.58 -19.35 13.78
CA GLY A 41 29.69 -19.17 14.92
C GLY A 41 30.06 -20.09 16.07
N ILE A 42 29.94 -19.57 17.30
CA ILE A 42 30.17 -20.36 18.52
C ILE A 42 28.91 -21.18 18.82
N PRO A 43 28.99 -22.51 18.95
CA PRO A 43 27.82 -23.34 19.23
C PRO A 43 27.21 -23.01 20.59
N CYS A 44 25.89 -22.83 20.61
CA CYS A 44 25.10 -22.45 21.79
C CYS A 44 23.75 -23.19 21.75
N GLY A 45 23.69 -24.38 22.35
CA GLY A 45 22.49 -25.22 22.29
C GLY A 45 22.15 -25.61 20.84
N ASP A 46 20.97 -25.19 20.38
CA ASP A 46 20.47 -25.42 19.00
C ASP A 46 20.83 -24.27 18.02
N SER A 47 21.59 -23.26 18.47
CA SER A 47 21.96 -22.08 17.67
C SER A 47 23.47 -21.81 17.68
N PHE A 48 23.92 -20.85 16.87
CA PHE A 48 25.31 -20.40 16.80
C PHE A 48 25.40 -18.90 17.05
N CYS A 49 26.32 -18.47 17.90
CA CYS A 49 26.58 -17.06 18.20
C CYS A 49 27.71 -16.53 17.31
N TYR A 50 27.41 -15.55 16.47
CA TYR A 50 28.37 -14.97 15.53
C TYR A 50 29.03 -13.69 16.08
N HIS A 51 30.01 -13.15 15.34
CA HIS A 51 30.68 -11.87 15.66
C HIS A 51 31.15 -11.75 17.12
N SER A 52 31.80 -12.79 17.65
CA SER A 52 32.28 -12.84 19.05
C SER A 52 31.19 -12.70 20.13
N GLY A 53 29.93 -13.00 19.80
CA GLY A 53 28.87 -13.12 20.79
C GLY A 53 29.15 -14.27 21.77
N GLN A 54 28.90 -14.05 23.06
CA GLN A 54 29.09 -15.08 24.08
C GLN A 54 27.81 -15.86 24.32
N CYS A 55 27.89 -17.19 24.35
CA CYS A 55 26.77 -18.02 24.77
C CYS A 55 26.60 -17.90 26.29
N VAL A 56 25.48 -17.32 26.74
CA VAL A 56 25.26 -17.03 28.17
C VAL A 56 24.54 -18.17 28.88
N GLU A 57 23.71 -18.93 28.14
CA GLU A 57 22.90 -20.04 28.65
C GLU A 57 22.89 -21.18 27.63
N ALA A 58 22.81 -22.43 28.11
CA ALA A 58 22.78 -23.62 27.26
C ALA A 58 21.50 -23.75 26.40
N GLU A 59 20.56 -22.82 26.52
CA GLU A 59 19.30 -22.76 25.76
C GLU A 59 19.41 -21.98 24.43
N GLY A 60 20.61 -21.51 24.06
CA GLY A 60 20.84 -20.86 22.76
C GLY A 60 20.71 -19.34 22.75
N LEU A 61 20.93 -18.70 23.90
CA LEU A 61 20.94 -17.24 24.03
C LEU A 61 22.37 -16.68 23.88
N CYS A 62 22.54 -15.79 22.90
CA CYS A 62 23.79 -15.09 22.64
C CYS A 62 23.80 -13.68 23.27
N ASP A 63 24.82 -13.37 24.05
CA ASP A 63 25.17 -12.00 24.42
C ASP A 63 25.95 -11.34 23.27
N CYS A 64 25.21 -10.59 22.45
CA CYS A 64 25.77 -9.93 21.28
C CYS A 64 26.49 -8.63 21.64
N PRO A 65 27.64 -8.33 21.00
CA PRO A 65 28.28 -7.03 21.11
C PRO A 65 27.37 -5.92 20.56
N ALA A 66 27.58 -4.68 21.02
CA ALA A 66 26.68 -3.55 20.74
C ALA A 66 26.46 -3.30 19.23
N ALA A 67 27.46 -3.58 18.40
CA ALA A 67 27.39 -3.42 16.95
C ALA A 67 26.60 -4.53 16.23
N TRP A 68 26.30 -5.65 16.89
CA TRP A 68 25.72 -6.87 16.29
C TRP A 68 24.45 -7.34 16.99
N ARG A 69 23.76 -6.44 17.72
CA ARG A 69 22.50 -6.75 18.42
C ARG A 69 21.27 -6.68 17.51
N GLY A 70 21.44 -6.79 16.18
CA GLY A 70 20.35 -6.74 15.21
C GLY A 70 19.55 -8.04 15.12
N SER A 71 20.14 -9.16 15.53
CA SER A 71 19.54 -10.49 15.51
C SER A 71 19.92 -11.28 16.77
N PRO A 72 19.16 -12.34 17.15
CA PRO A 72 19.40 -13.10 18.38
C PRO A 72 20.67 -13.97 18.36
N ASP A 73 21.15 -14.30 17.16
CA ASP A 73 22.37 -15.06 16.86
C ASP A 73 23.59 -14.14 16.59
N CYS A 74 23.40 -12.83 16.69
CA CYS A 74 24.40 -11.80 16.39
C CYS A 74 24.86 -11.74 14.92
N SER A 75 24.17 -12.39 13.97
CA SER A 75 24.47 -12.35 12.54
C SER A 75 24.20 -11.00 11.87
N SER A 76 23.35 -10.15 12.46
CA SER A 76 22.94 -8.87 11.87
C SER A 76 23.45 -7.66 12.66
N PRO A 77 23.90 -6.60 11.99
CA PRO A 77 24.37 -5.40 12.65
C PRO A 77 23.23 -4.68 13.39
N SER A 78 23.59 -3.93 14.44
CA SER A 78 22.64 -3.08 15.17
C SER A 78 22.27 -1.87 14.32
N ASN A 79 20.97 -1.69 14.11
CA ASN A 79 20.40 -0.53 13.40
C ASN A 79 20.69 0.80 14.12
N ASN A 80 21.10 0.72 15.38
CA ASN A 80 21.50 1.84 16.21
C ASN A 80 22.96 1.64 16.62
N SER A 81 23.91 1.94 15.73
CA SER A 81 25.33 1.99 16.10
C SER A 81 25.56 3.17 17.05
N PRO A 82 26.04 2.95 18.29
CA PRO A 82 26.52 4.01 19.14
C PRO A 82 27.88 4.46 18.63
N THR A 83 28.05 5.78 18.50
CA THR A 83 29.34 6.46 18.35
C THR A 83 30.41 5.90 19.29
N PRO A 84 31.70 5.96 18.90
CA PRO A 84 32.81 5.32 19.62
C PRO A 84 32.81 5.74 21.09
N ILE A 85 33.02 4.74 21.95
CA ILE A 85 33.10 4.86 23.41
C ILE A 85 34.29 5.77 23.74
N VAL A 86 34.03 7.05 23.94
CA VAL A 86 34.89 7.93 24.75
C VAL A 86 34.16 8.07 26.07
N ASP A 87 34.84 7.71 27.15
CA ASP A 87 34.37 7.82 28.53
C ASP A 87 33.50 9.05 28.71
N SER A 88 32.22 8.86 29.03
CA SER A 88 31.37 9.97 29.40
C SER A 88 30.34 9.52 30.42
N GLU A 89 30.42 10.16 31.58
CA GLU A 89 29.34 10.81 32.33
C GLU A 89 27.89 10.46 31.96
N PRO A 90 26.95 10.52 32.93
CA PRO A 90 25.56 10.17 32.70
C PRO A 90 24.96 10.96 31.54
N VAL A 91 24.83 10.31 30.39
CA VAL A 91 24.18 10.85 29.19
C VAL A 91 22.72 11.11 29.58
N LYS A 92 22.34 12.39 29.59
CA LYS A 92 20.94 12.81 29.69
C LYS A 92 20.20 12.21 28.50
N VAL A 93 19.47 11.11 28.73
CA VAL A 93 18.57 10.52 27.75
C VAL A 93 17.53 11.58 27.40
N ALA A 94 17.65 12.17 26.21
CA ALA A 94 16.61 13.01 25.65
C ALA A 94 15.36 12.15 25.43
N PRO A 95 14.15 12.62 25.80
CA PRO A 95 12.93 11.86 25.58
C PRO A 95 12.74 11.61 24.09
N LYS A 96 12.49 10.34 23.75
CA LYS A 96 12.15 9.86 22.40
C LYS A 96 11.04 10.74 21.84
N ARG A 97 11.38 11.59 20.88
CA ARG A 97 10.42 12.44 20.17
C ARG A 97 9.43 11.49 19.48
N ASN A 98 8.20 11.45 19.97
CA ASN A 98 7.13 10.79 19.26
C ASN A 98 7.07 11.41 17.86
N SER A 99 7.03 10.58 16.83
CA SER A 99 6.74 11.04 15.48
C SER A 99 5.31 11.58 15.51
N SER A 100 5.18 12.89 15.74
CA SER A 100 3.95 13.62 15.52
C SER A 100 3.65 13.48 14.04
N LEU A 101 2.72 12.57 13.73
CA LEU A 101 2.17 12.35 12.41
C LEU A 101 1.40 13.62 12.01
N ASN A 102 2.15 14.63 11.60
CA ASN A 102 1.61 15.86 11.06
C ASN A 102 1.58 15.69 9.55
N THR A 103 0.55 14.99 9.06
CA THR A 103 0.23 14.92 7.62
C THR A 103 -0.90 15.91 7.34
N PRO A 104 -0.60 17.18 7.00
CA PRO A 104 -1.64 18.16 6.62
C PRO A 104 -2.47 17.71 5.42
N ALA A 105 -1.99 16.73 4.65
CA ALA A 105 -2.69 16.16 3.50
C ALA A 105 -4.03 15.47 3.85
N VAL A 106 -4.15 14.82 5.01
CA VAL A 106 -5.37 14.05 5.34
C VAL A 106 -6.52 15.00 5.71
N LEU A 107 -6.24 16.03 6.50
CA LEU A 107 -7.23 17.04 6.88
C LEU A 107 -7.67 17.87 5.66
N MET A 108 -6.74 18.20 4.75
CA MET A 108 -7.06 18.88 3.51
C MET A 108 -7.92 18.00 2.58
N GLY A 109 -7.67 16.69 2.51
CA GLY A 109 -8.48 15.75 1.74
C GLY A 109 -9.93 15.67 2.23
N ILE A 110 -10.14 15.63 3.56
CA ILE A 110 -11.49 15.60 4.16
C ILE A 110 -12.24 16.91 3.87
N PHE A 111 -11.58 18.06 4.01
CA PHE A 111 -12.22 19.35 3.77
C PHE A 111 -12.68 19.52 2.31
N VAL A 112 -11.86 19.09 1.35
CA VAL A 112 -12.22 19.11 -0.08
C VAL A 112 -13.39 18.17 -0.38
N ALA A 113 -13.39 16.96 0.18
CA ALA A 113 -14.50 16.01 -0.01
C ALA A 113 -15.83 16.53 0.57
N VAL A 114 -15.79 17.19 1.73
CA VAL A 114 -16.98 17.83 2.33
C VAL A 114 -17.46 19.00 1.48
N ALA A 115 -16.56 19.85 0.98
CA ALA A 115 -16.94 20.97 0.11
C ALA A 115 -17.59 20.50 -1.21
N VAL A 116 -17.06 19.45 -1.84
CA VAL A 116 -17.60 18.87 -3.07
C VAL A 116 -18.96 18.24 -2.85
N SER A 117 -19.12 17.45 -1.77
CA SER A 117 -20.41 16.82 -1.44
C SER A 117 -21.49 17.85 -1.13
N VAL A 118 -21.19 18.89 -0.35
CA VAL A 118 -22.12 20.00 -0.08
C VAL A 118 -22.44 20.77 -1.35
N GLY A 119 -21.44 21.04 -2.20
CA GLY A 119 -21.62 21.70 -3.50
C GLY A 119 -22.57 20.93 -4.41
N LEU A 120 -22.37 19.62 -4.57
CA LEU A 120 -23.25 18.76 -5.37
C LEU A 120 -24.66 18.72 -4.79
N ILE A 121 -24.81 18.61 -3.47
CA ILE A 121 -26.12 18.62 -2.80
C ILE A 121 -26.84 19.96 -3.03
N CYS A 122 -26.14 21.09 -2.90
CA CYS A 122 -26.68 22.42 -3.15
C CYS A 122 -27.04 22.63 -4.61
N LEU A 123 -26.20 22.16 -5.55
CA LEU A 123 -26.47 22.19 -6.99
C LEU A 123 -27.71 21.37 -7.32
N VAL A 124 -27.80 20.11 -6.86
CA VAL A 124 -28.98 19.26 -7.07
C VAL A 124 -30.23 19.90 -6.45
N ARG A 125 -30.14 20.47 -5.25
CA ARG A 125 -31.26 21.20 -4.64
C ARG A 125 -31.65 22.44 -5.43
N SER A 126 -30.68 23.18 -5.97
CA SER A 126 -30.93 24.36 -6.81
C SER A 126 -31.56 24.00 -8.14
N LEU A 127 -31.17 22.87 -8.74
CA LEU A 127 -31.75 22.34 -9.97
C LEU A 127 -33.17 21.80 -9.73
N ARG A 128 -33.40 21.11 -8.60
CA ARG A 128 -34.75 20.70 -8.17
C ARG A 128 -35.66 21.88 -7.84
N LYS A 129 -35.10 22.96 -7.27
CA LYS A 129 -35.84 24.20 -7.00
C LYS A 129 -36.13 24.97 -8.29
N ARG A 130 -35.20 24.96 -9.26
CA ARG A 130 -35.42 25.49 -10.61
C ARG A 130 -36.48 24.70 -11.35
N SER A 131 -36.47 23.37 -11.32
CA SER A 131 -37.53 22.56 -11.93
C SER A 131 -38.90 22.79 -11.28
N ALA A 132 -38.95 23.05 -9.97
CA ALA A 132 -40.19 23.44 -9.29
C ALA A 132 -40.66 24.86 -9.68
N ALA A 133 -39.74 25.79 -9.98
CA ALA A 133 -40.07 27.13 -10.47
C ALA A 133 -40.47 27.15 -11.96
N THR A 134 -39.94 26.23 -12.78
CA THR A 134 -40.32 26.10 -14.19
C THR A 134 -41.76 25.57 -14.36
N THR A 135 -42.32 24.87 -13.36
CA THR A 135 -43.72 24.42 -13.37
C THR A 135 -44.73 25.57 -13.26
N GLU A 136 -44.37 26.69 -12.63
CA GLU A 136 -45.25 27.87 -12.55
C GLU A 136 -45.26 28.68 -13.86
N PHE A 137 -44.15 28.70 -14.61
CA PHE A 137 -44.15 29.31 -15.96
C PHE A 137 -44.92 28.44 -16.98
N HIS A 138 -44.92 27.11 -16.79
CA HIS A 138 -45.65 26.18 -17.66
C HIS A 138 -47.19 26.26 -17.50
N LYS A 139 -47.71 26.81 -16.39
CA LYS A 139 -49.16 27.06 -16.23
C LYS A 139 -49.67 28.26 -17.03
N LEU A 140 -48.85 29.30 -17.22
CA LEU A 140 -49.25 30.46 -18.02
C LEU A 140 -49.12 30.22 -19.53
N GLN A 141 -48.24 29.30 -19.95
CA GLN A 141 -48.09 28.95 -21.37
C GLN A 141 -49.24 28.07 -21.92
N GLN A 142 -49.97 27.38 -21.03
CA GLN A 142 -51.09 26.50 -21.42
C GLN A 142 -52.36 27.25 -21.86
N VAL A 143 -52.46 28.57 -21.59
CA VAL A 143 -53.63 29.39 -21.97
C VAL A 143 -53.47 30.00 -23.37
N GLN A 144 -52.24 30.26 -23.84
CA GLN A 144 -52.02 30.85 -25.17
C GLN A 144 -51.86 29.83 -26.31
N MET A 145 -51.48 28.58 -26.02
CA MET A 145 -51.30 27.52 -27.03
C MET A 145 -52.56 26.70 -27.34
N ARG A 146 -53.74 27.13 -26.87
CA ARG A 146 -55.04 26.56 -27.29
C ARG A 146 -55.78 27.45 -28.29
N GLY A 147 -55.05 28.33 -28.99
CA GLY A 147 -55.60 29.25 -29.99
C GLY A 147 -55.08 29.03 -31.41
N PHE A 148 -54.13 28.12 -31.63
CA PHE A 148 -53.50 27.98 -32.94
C PHE A 148 -53.14 26.51 -33.14
N ILE A 149 -53.65 25.93 -34.23
CA ILE A 149 -53.27 24.62 -34.81
C ILE A 149 -53.99 23.40 -34.20
N GLU A 150 -55.25 23.19 -34.62
CA GLU A 150 -55.64 21.87 -35.13
C GLU A 150 -55.98 22.09 -36.61
N GLU A 151 -55.15 21.49 -37.46
CA GLU A 151 -55.06 21.71 -38.90
C GLU A 151 -56.30 21.16 -39.61
N ASP A 152 -56.84 21.97 -40.53
CA ASP A 152 -57.50 21.44 -41.71
C ASP A 152 -56.51 20.53 -42.44
N GLU A 153 -56.82 19.24 -42.56
CA GLU A 153 -56.85 18.53 -43.85
C GLU A 153 -57.45 17.13 -43.66
N GLU A 154 -58.72 17.04 -44.07
CA GLU A 154 -59.32 15.95 -44.82
C GLU A 154 -58.66 14.56 -44.80
N ALA A 155 -59.10 13.71 -43.87
CA ALA A 155 -59.08 12.26 -44.06
C ALA A 155 -60.39 11.80 -44.73
N PHE A 156 -60.28 11.63 -46.04
CA PHE A 156 -61.15 10.93 -46.97
C PHE A 156 -61.75 9.59 -46.45
N SER A 157 -63.08 9.53 -46.43
CA SER A 157 -63.96 8.43 -46.87
C SER A 157 -63.49 6.95 -46.76
N ARG A 158 -64.23 6.12 -45.99
CA ARG A 158 -65.19 5.11 -46.53
C ARG A 158 -65.92 4.29 -45.46
N ALA A 159 -67.17 3.99 -45.79
CA ALA A 159 -68.21 3.30 -45.05
C ALA A 159 -67.96 1.78 -44.84
N PRO A 160 -68.76 1.12 -43.95
CA PRO A 160 -68.52 -0.26 -43.49
C PRO A 160 -69.29 -1.30 -44.31
N LEU A 161 -68.74 -2.52 -44.45
CA LEU A 161 -69.51 -3.68 -44.92
C LEU A 161 -68.86 -5.02 -44.51
N SER A 162 -69.49 -5.74 -43.58
CA SER A 162 -69.55 -7.21 -43.65
C SER A 162 -70.82 -7.76 -42.98
N LYS A 163 -71.68 -8.33 -43.84
CA LYS A 163 -72.63 -9.47 -43.73
C LYS A 163 -73.54 -9.58 -42.49
N ALA A 164 -74.87 -9.54 -42.63
CA ALA A 164 -75.79 -10.48 -43.29
C ALA A 164 -76.24 -11.62 -42.36
N GLU A 165 -77.51 -11.59 -41.96
CA GLU A 165 -78.27 -12.75 -41.49
C GLU A 165 -79.67 -12.71 -42.13
N ILE A 166 -80.03 -13.85 -42.72
CA ILE A 166 -81.35 -14.18 -43.25
C ILE A 166 -82.04 -15.03 -42.18
N ALA A 167 -83.17 -14.56 -41.67
CA ALA A 167 -84.34 -15.35 -41.26
C ALA A 167 -85.48 -14.38 -40.89
#